data_AF-A0A959LF06-F1
#
_entry.id   AF-A0A959LF06-F1
#
_cell.length_a   1.000
_cell.length_b   1.000
_cell.length_c   1.000
_cell.angle_alpha   90.00
_cell.angle_beta   90.00
_cell.angle_gamma   90.00
#
_symmetry.space_group_name_H-M   'P 1'
#
loop_
_entity.id
_entity.type
_entity.pdbx_description
1 polymer ?
#
loop_
_entity_poly.entity_id
_entity_poly.type
_entity_poly.pdbx_seq_one_letter_code
_entity_poly.pdbx_strand_id
1 'polypeptide(L)'
;MFHWKLNSSRTTYMTIVLILIALVEVAGQTVELIGIDDHSLVSIDPSTGMFSQVADLDLPQDALVKSITYDPDECRFYGLIDHLTKPTLFSFDWLGKVTIIGPLSLNGQMIALAEGLSHHPGDGNLYAAASILTGPSSGDYTSESLVKVDPANAQCSMVGTIWAPNGEQDMDGMVIQDQQLVFLDGRGWSMPFTYIFQVPLSGNLSSTLAEELMYLPEHWIVEDLASMEDRIWFGNQGILYAFDPVSKDLETIGPMVNLTISNLVAPISAMTGTVIPDRYAWTDPIIEICPDGQVTLSNPYPGSPIIWSTGSNDDAIVLDQAGEYSALIMVNGCPIRTDSVTVLFLSPSDSSCLTTDVEHKIYYPTSFSPNGDGINDIWRPFCKKPLDVTVSRIQIWDRWGEVLYEAAGSIQDIGWDGRFRHEDCPSAIYVFTVEGVGVNGDNWSMSGDILLVRE
;
A
#
# COMPACT_ATOMS: atom_id res chain seq x y z
N MET A 1 29.50 19.67 -32.00
CA MET A 1 30.44 19.06 -31.04
C MET A 1 30.61 20.03 -29.87
N PHE A 2 29.69 20.00 -28.91
CA PHE A 2 29.88 20.55 -27.56
C PHE A 2 29.10 19.62 -26.63
N HIS A 3 29.85 18.84 -25.87
CA HIS A 3 29.37 18.03 -24.75
C HIS A 3 29.14 18.96 -23.56
N TRP A 4 27.99 18.83 -22.90
CA TRP A 4 27.89 19.13 -21.47
C TRP A 4 27.55 17.84 -20.73
N LYS A 5 28.55 17.31 -20.04
CA LYS A 5 28.34 16.45 -18.86
C LYS A 5 27.93 17.39 -17.73
N LEU A 6 26.68 17.33 -17.29
CA LEU A 6 26.27 17.83 -15.98
C LEU A 6 26.37 16.65 -15.00
N ASN A 7 27.22 16.82 -13.99
CA ASN A 7 27.28 15.94 -12.83
C ASN A 7 25.97 16.06 -12.04
N SER A 8 25.27 14.93 -11.92
CA SER A 8 24.50 14.45 -10.76
C SER A 8 23.86 15.51 -9.86
N SER A 9 22.68 15.98 -10.27
CA SER A 9 21.55 16.22 -9.36
C SER A 9 20.45 15.27 -9.82
N ARG A 10 20.32 14.12 -9.14
CA ARG A 10 19.29 13.10 -9.44
C ARG A 10 17.92 13.69 -9.09
N THR A 11 17.20 14.14 -10.11
CA THR A 11 15.76 14.38 -10.03
C THR A 11 15.11 13.05 -10.41
N THR A 12 14.66 12.31 -9.40
CA THR A 12 13.94 11.05 -9.57
C THR A 12 12.48 11.38 -9.88
N TYR A 13 11.94 10.88 -10.98
CA TYR A 13 10.54 11.06 -11.37
C TYR A 13 9.76 9.83 -10.86
N MET A 14 8.73 10.05 -10.03
CA MET A 14 7.83 9.02 -9.52
C MET A 14 6.48 9.13 -10.23
N THR A 15 5.96 8.01 -10.74
CA THR A 15 4.66 7.88 -11.44
C THR A 15 3.75 6.92 -10.64
N ILE A 16 2.44 7.17 -10.42
CA ILE A 16 1.57 6.47 -9.42
C ILE A 16 0.18 6.08 -10.00
N VAL A 17 -0.36 4.88 -9.69
CA VAL A 17 -1.66 4.29 -10.15
C VAL A 17 -2.37 3.42 -9.11
N LEU A 18 -3.72 3.45 -9.10
CA LEU A 18 -4.58 2.43 -8.45
C LEU A 18 -6.02 2.34 -9.02
N ILE A 19 -6.72 1.21 -8.77
CA ILE A 19 -8.08 0.86 -9.24
C ILE A 19 -8.93 0.16 -8.17
N LEU A 20 -10.26 0.34 -8.23
CA LEU A 20 -11.33 -0.10 -7.30
C LEU A 20 -12.34 -1.08 -7.96
N ILE A 21 -13.09 -1.87 -7.15
CA ILE A 21 -14.59 -1.98 -7.14
C ILE A 21 -15.09 -2.82 -5.92
N ALA A 22 -16.22 -2.37 -5.33
CA ALA A 22 -16.98 -2.84 -4.15
C ALA A 22 -17.64 -4.25 -4.29
N LEU A 23 -18.02 -5.03 -3.25
CA LEU A 23 -18.86 -4.78 -2.06
C LEU A 23 -18.84 -6.02 -1.11
N VAL A 24 -19.14 -5.77 0.18
CA VAL A 24 -19.47 -6.66 1.34
C VAL A 24 -18.39 -6.73 2.43
N GLU A 25 -18.75 -6.12 3.57
CA GLU A 25 -18.08 -6.06 4.87
C GLU A 25 -17.48 -7.40 5.34
N VAL A 26 -16.15 -7.46 5.48
CA VAL A 26 -15.44 -8.04 6.63
C VAL A 26 -14.11 -7.28 6.77
N ALA A 27 -13.78 -6.91 8.01
CA ALA A 27 -12.71 -6.03 8.45
C ALA A 27 -11.33 -6.21 7.76
N GLY A 28 -10.71 -5.08 7.39
CA GLY A 28 -9.28 -4.96 7.03
C GLY A 28 -9.01 -4.82 5.53
N GLN A 29 -9.55 -3.79 4.87
CA GLN A 29 -9.20 -3.46 3.49
C GLN A 29 -8.02 -2.46 3.48
N THR A 30 -6.88 -2.83 2.89
CA THR A 30 -5.85 -1.86 2.46
C THR A 30 -5.61 -2.02 0.96
N VAL A 31 -6.05 -1.00 0.21
CA VAL A 31 -5.79 -0.82 -1.22
C VAL A 31 -4.42 -0.13 -1.33
N GLU A 32 -3.45 -0.74 -2.02
CA GLU A 32 -2.05 -0.26 -2.05
C GLU A 32 -1.79 0.72 -3.18
N LEU A 33 -1.31 1.93 -2.91
CA LEU A 33 -0.89 2.84 -3.99
C LEU A 33 0.33 2.24 -4.70
N ILE A 34 0.24 2.02 -6.01
CA ILE A 34 1.35 1.48 -6.80
C ILE A 34 2.01 2.60 -7.58
N GLY A 35 3.33 2.55 -7.75
CA GLY A 35 4.04 3.48 -8.60
C GLY A 35 5.23 2.88 -9.32
N ILE A 36 5.93 3.71 -10.07
CA ILE A 36 7.22 3.40 -10.66
C ILE A 36 8.24 4.41 -10.15
N ASP A 37 9.32 3.88 -9.59
CA ASP A 37 10.55 4.62 -9.25
C ASP A 37 11.66 4.12 -10.19
N ASP A 38 12.03 4.93 -11.19
CA ASP A 38 12.97 4.55 -12.25
C ASP A 38 12.51 3.30 -13.03
N HIS A 39 13.17 2.16 -12.82
CA HIS A 39 12.83 0.88 -13.43
C HIS A 39 12.23 -0.09 -12.40
N SER A 40 11.74 0.40 -11.28
CA SER A 40 11.19 -0.43 -10.20
C SER A 40 9.71 -0.17 -10.02
N LEU A 41 8.90 -1.22 -10.00
CA LEU A 41 7.54 -1.18 -9.49
C LEU A 41 7.62 -0.96 -7.97
N VAL A 42 6.86 -0.02 -7.43
CA VAL A 42 6.84 0.30 -6.00
C VAL A 42 5.43 0.24 -5.42
N SER A 43 5.32 -0.10 -4.14
CA SER A 43 4.11 0.03 -3.32
C SER A 43 4.32 1.19 -2.35
N ILE A 44 3.29 2.01 -2.19
CA ILE A 44 3.29 3.27 -1.43
C ILE A 44 2.23 3.16 -0.34
N ASP A 45 2.62 3.47 0.89
CA ASP A 45 1.73 3.55 2.03
C ASP A 45 0.91 4.84 1.97
N PRO A 46 -0.43 4.78 1.80
CA PRO A 46 -1.28 5.96 1.70
C PRO A 46 -1.40 6.76 3.00
N SER A 47 -0.95 6.22 4.14
CA SER A 47 -0.99 6.92 5.43
C SER A 47 0.29 7.70 5.73
N THR A 48 1.41 7.32 5.12
CA THR A 48 2.74 7.92 5.39
C THR A 48 3.43 8.49 4.16
N GLY A 49 3.06 8.05 2.95
CA GLY A 49 3.73 8.34 1.69
C GLY A 49 5.00 7.51 1.46
N MET A 50 5.43 6.68 2.41
CA MET A 50 6.64 5.87 2.29
C MET A 50 6.45 4.74 1.29
N PHE A 51 7.52 4.32 0.61
CA PHE A 51 7.41 3.31 -0.45
C PHE A 51 8.54 2.27 -0.45
N SER A 52 8.23 1.08 -1.00
CA SER A 52 9.15 -0.04 -1.24
C SER A 52 9.07 -0.54 -2.66
N GLN A 53 10.17 -1.12 -3.12
CA GLN A 53 10.19 -1.85 -4.37
C GLN A 53 9.45 -3.19 -4.25
N VAL A 54 8.63 -3.48 -5.25
CA VAL A 54 7.85 -4.72 -5.45
C VAL A 54 8.52 -5.63 -6.47
N ALA A 55 8.98 -5.06 -7.59
CA ALA A 55 9.63 -5.79 -8.66
C ALA A 55 10.53 -4.86 -9.49
N ASP A 56 11.58 -5.42 -10.10
CA ASP A 56 12.27 -4.75 -11.21
C ASP A 56 11.41 -4.86 -12.48
N LEU A 57 11.28 -3.76 -13.21
CA LEU A 57 10.64 -3.72 -14.52
C LEU A 57 11.70 -3.89 -15.61
N ASP A 58 11.48 -4.86 -16.49
CA ASP A 58 12.33 -5.12 -17.67
C ASP A 58 12.13 -4.05 -18.78
N LEU A 59 12.13 -2.78 -18.41
CA LEU A 59 11.99 -1.64 -19.32
C LEU A 59 13.29 -1.41 -20.13
N PRO A 60 13.19 -0.90 -21.37
CA PRO A 60 14.35 -0.42 -22.13
C PRO A 60 15.17 0.59 -21.30
N GLN A 61 16.50 0.52 -21.35
CA GLN A 61 17.40 1.28 -20.45
C GLN A 61 17.19 2.81 -20.47
N ASP A 62 16.70 3.36 -21.57
CA ASP A 62 16.44 4.78 -21.77
C ASP A 62 14.94 5.13 -21.74
N ALA A 63 14.09 4.17 -21.36
CA ALA A 63 12.66 4.38 -21.26
C ALA A 63 12.34 5.37 -20.14
N LEU A 64 11.66 6.45 -20.51
CA LEU A 64 11.07 7.39 -19.56
C LEU A 64 9.58 7.11 -19.47
N VAL A 65 9.16 6.48 -18.38
CA VAL A 65 7.73 6.28 -18.08
C VAL A 65 7.11 7.63 -17.73
N LYS A 66 5.98 7.95 -18.34
CA LYS A 66 5.24 9.20 -18.09
C LYS A 66 4.03 8.97 -17.19
N SER A 67 3.18 8.02 -17.56
CA SER A 67 1.96 7.66 -16.83
C SER A 67 1.78 6.14 -16.89
N ILE A 68 1.16 5.59 -15.86
CA ILE A 68 0.71 4.21 -15.82
C ILE A 68 -0.80 4.15 -15.57
N THR A 69 -1.40 2.98 -15.72
CA THR A 69 -2.74 2.66 -15.22
C THR A 69 -2.84 1.15 -15.01
N TYR A 70 -3.86 0.69 -14.29
CA TYR A 70 -4.09 -0.75 -14.07
C TYR A 70 -5.33 -1.19 -14.84
N ASP A 71 -5.51 -2.47 -15.06
CA ASP A 71 -6.75 -3.05 -15.54
C ASP A 71 -7.06 -4.19 -14.57
N PRO A 72 -8.14 -4.09 -13.78
CA PRO A 72 -8.48 -5.09 -12.78
C PRO A 72 -9.07 -6.37 -13.41
N ASP A 73 -9.63 -6.28 -14.62
CA ASP A 73 -10.23 -7.41 -15.31
C ASP A 73 -9.14 -8.28 -15.97
N GLU A 74 -8.08 -7.64 -16.48
CA GLU A 74 -6.91 -8.32 -17.04
C GLU A 74 -5.76 -8.55 -16.04
N CYS A 75 -5.85 -7.96 -14.85
CA CYS A 75 -4.82 -7.99 -13.82
C CYS A 75 -3.47 -7.48 -14.33
N ARG A 76 -3.51 -6.39 -15.10
CA ARG A 76 -2.39 -5.92 -15.90
C ARG A 76 -2.21 -4.43 -15.76
N PHE A 77 -0.96 -4.00 -15.63
CA PHE A 77 -0.63 -2.58 -15.72
C PHE A 77 -0.34 -2.21 -17.16
N TYR A 78 -0.64 -0.97 -17.50
CA TYR A 78 -0.30 -0.33 -18.77
C TYR A 78 0.42 0.98 -18.49
N GLY A 79 1.23 1.44 -19.41
CA GLY A 79 1.88 2.74 -19.30
C GLY A 79 2.35 3.29 -20.63
N LEU A 80 2.81 4.54 -20.59
CA LEU A 80 3.42 5.22 -21.72
C LEU A 80 4.91 5.47 -21.47
N ILE A 81 5.73 5.09 -22.47
CA ILE A 81 7.12 5.53 -22.59
C ILE A 81 7.26 6.49 -23.78
N ASP A 82 8.33 7.29 -23.81
CA ASP A 82 8.70 8.17 -24.93
C ASP A 82 7.63 9.23 -25.31
N HIS A 83 6.96 9.78 -24.30
CA HIS A 83 5.79 10.66 -24.40
C HIS A 83 5.95 11.91 -25.30
N LEU A 84 7.16 12.42 -25.54
CA LEU A 84 7.38 13.67 -26.30
C LEU A 84 7.64 13.48 -27.80
N THR A 85 7.82 12.26 -28.27
CA THR A 85 8.14 12.05 -29.70
C THR A 85 7.49 10.82 -30.30
N LYS A 86 7.28 9.79 -29.48
CA LYS A 86 6.70 8.52 -29.89
C LYS A 86 6.07 7.84 -28.67
N PRO A 87 4.97 8.39 -28.12
CA PRO A 87 4.24 7.76 -27.03
C PRO A 87 3.98 6.30 -27.36
N THR A 88 4.59 5.40 -26.59
CA THR A 88 4.58 3.97 -26.84
C THR A 88 3.93 3.29 -25.66
N LEU A 89 2.84 2.57 -25.95
CA LEU A 89 2.11 1.78 -24.98
C LEU A 89 2.94 0.54 -24.64
N PHE A 90 3.08 0.28 -23.35
CA PHE A 90 3.58 -0.97 -22.81
C PHE A 90 2.63 -1.50 -21.75
N SER A 91 2.78 -2.77 -21.42
CA SER A 91 2.11 -3.40 -20.29
C SER A 91 3.10 -4.17 -19.44
N PHE A 92 2.73 -4.43 -18.19
CA PHE A 92 3.51 -5.27 -17.28
C PHE A 92 2.63 -5.95 -16.25
N ASP A 93 3.16 -7.00 -15.63
CA ASP A 93 2.51 -7.71 -14.53
C ASP A 93 3.20 -7.44 -13.20
N TRP A 94 2.63 -7.97 -12.11
CA TRP A 94 3.17 -7.87 -10.76
C TRP A 94 4.56 -8.50 -10.58
N LEU A 95 5.06 -9.26 -11.55
CA LEU A 95 6.42 -9.81 -11.55
C LEU A 95 7.41 -8.89 -12.29
N GLY A 96 6.95 -7.75 -12.79
CA GLY A 96 7.73 -6.79 -13.54
C GLY A 96 8.03 -7.20 -14.99
N LYS A 97 7.33 -8.22 -15.50
CA LYS A 97 7.51 -8.66 -16.88
C LYS A 97 6.85 -7.67 -17.84
N VAL A 98 7.68 -6.92 -18.56
CA VAL A 98 7.24 -5.90 -19.51
C VAL A 98 6.95 -6.50 -20.90
N THR A 99 5.88 -6.00 -21.54
CA THR A 99 5.57 -6.22 -22.96
C THR A 99 5.36 -4.87 -23.65
N ILE A 100 6.20 -4.53 -24.62
CA ILE A 100 6.01 -3.35 -25.47
C ILE A 100 4.93 -3.65 -26.52
N ILE A 101 3.83 -2.91 -26.48
CA ILE A 101 2.68 -3.10 -27.39
C ILE A 101 2.92 -2.34 -28.69
N GLY A 102 3.27 -1.04 -28.60
CA GLY A 102 3.59 -0.24 -29.77
C GLY A 102 3.27 1.25 -29.63
N PRO A 103 3.67 2.07 -30.62
CA PRO A 103 3.36 3.50 -30.61
C PRO A 103 1.85 3.74 -30.74
N LEU A 104 1.35 4.70 -29.98
CA LEU A 104 -0.01 5.19 -30.13
C LEU A 104 -0.22 5.71 -31.55
N SER A 105 -1.31 5.31 -32.20
CA SER A 105 -1.61 5.76 -33.55
C SER A 105 -3.09 5.95 -33.82
N LEU A 106 -3.44 7.08 -34.44
CA LEU A 106 -4.79 7.46 -34.81
C LEU A 106 -4.88 7.50 -36.34
N ASN A 107 -5.83 6.77 -36.92
CA ASN A 107 -6.01 6.66 -38.39
C ASN A 107 -4.73 6.26 -39.15
N GLY A 108 -3.89 5.41 -38.54
CA GLY A 108 -2.61 4.97 -39.11
C GLY A 108 -1.49 6.00 -39.06
N GLN A 109 -1.71 7.17 -38.44
CA GLN A 109 -0.67 8.15 -38.14
C GLN A 109 -0.27 8.05 -36.67
N MET A 110 1.02 8.17 -36.42
CA MET A 110 1.57 8.15 -35.06
C MET A 110 1.13 9.42 -34.31
N ILE A 111 0.67 9.25 -33.07
CA ILE A 111 0.45 10.36 -32.15
C ILE A 111 1.82 10.88 -31.72
N ALA A 112 2.01 12.19 -31.75
CA ALA A 112 3.32 12.79 -31.55
C ALA A 112 3.62 13.12 -30.08
N LEU A 113 2.59 13.34 -29.27
CA LEU A 113 2.68 13.56 -27.84
C LEU A 113 1.44 13.00 -27.13
N ALA A 114 1.65 12.35 -25.99
CA ALA A 114 0.59 11.89 -25.10
C ALA A 114 1.14 11.72 -23.69
N GLU A 115 0.42 12.21 -22.69
CA GLU A 115 0.94 12.41 -21.33
C GLU A 115 0.24 11.54 -20.32
N GLY A 116 -1.02 11.81 -20.04
CA GLY A 116 -1.83 11.02 -19.13
C GLY A 116 -2.41 9.76 -19.78
N LEU A 117 -2.51 8.68 -19.01
CA LEU A 117 -3.14 7.42 -19.37
C LEU A 117 -4.07 6.95 -18.25
N SER A 118 -5.28 6.52 -18.57
CA SER A 118 -6.19 5.96 -17.56
C SER A 118 -7.05 4.84 -18.12
N HIS A 119 -7.21 3.77 -17.36
CA HIS A 119 -8.16 2.71 -17.64
C HIS A 119 -9.58 3.15 -17.27
N HIS A 120 -10.54 2.79 -18.12
CA HIS A 120 -11.96 3.07 -17.88
C HIS A 120 -12.67 1.84 -17.27
N PRO A 121 -13.06 1.88 -15.99
CA PRO A 121 -13.61 0.72 -15.28
C PRO A 121 -14.93 0.17 -15.84
N GLY A 122 -15.66 0.99 -16.62
CA GLY A 122 -16.93 0.57 -17.22
C GLY A 122 -16.83 -0.09 -18.60
N ASP A 123 -15.69 0.01 -19.31
CA ASP A 123 -15.61 -0.49 -20.69
C ASP A 123 -14.32 -1.25 -21.03
N GLY A 124 -13.37 -1.34 -20.10
CA GLY A 124 -12.14 -2.13 -20.24
C GLY A 124 -11.11 -1.54 -21.20
N ASN A 125 -11.28 -0.28 -21.64
CA ASN A 125 -10.32 0.36 -22.53
C ASN A 125 -9.47 1.37 -21.79
N LEU A 126 -8.34 1.69 -22.41
CA LEU A 126 -7.46 2.76 -21.95
C LEU A 126 -7.85 4.06 -22.64
N TYR A 127 -7.57 5.17 -21.99
CA TYR A 127 -7.79 6.51 -22.51
C TYR A 127 -6.52 7.31 -22.28
N ALA A 128 -6.09 8.04 -23.30
CA ALA A 128 -4.89 8.86 -23.23
C ALA A 128 -5.20 10.33 -23.54
N ALA A 129 -4.57 11.21 -22.78
CA ALA A 129 -4.43 12.62 -23.11
C ALA A 129 -3.36 12.74 -24.20
N ALA A 130 -3.72 13.33 -25.35
CA ALA A 130 -2.89 13.33 -26.54
C ALA A 130 -2.97 14.66 -27.30
N SER A 131 -1.85 15.00 -27.94
CA SER A 131 -1.79 16.04 -28.96
C SER A 131 -2.04 15.45 -30.34
N ILE A 132 -3.12 15.89 -30.99
CA ILE A 132 -3.54 15.38 -32.32
C ILE A 132 -3.40 16.42 -33.42
N LEU A 133 -3.32 17.71 -33.07
CA LEU A 133 -3.31 18.81 -34.02
C LEU A 133 -1.90 19.09 -34.52
N THR A 134 -0.93 19.08 -33.62
CA THR A 134 0.48 19.39 -33.91
C THR A 134 1.35 18.85 -32.77
N GLY A 135 2.33 17.99 -33.04
CA GLY A 135 3.21 17.46 -31.97
C GLY A 135 4.34 18.41 -31.53
N PRO A 136 5.27 17.94 -30.68
CA PRO A 136 6.42 18.71 -30.20
C PRO A 136 7.34 19.23 -31.30
N SER A 137 7.43 18.51 -32.42
CA SER A 137 8.15 18.94 -33.63
C SER A 137 7.59 20.22 -34.28
N SER A 138 6.32 20.55 -34.02
CA SER A 138 5.65 21.80 -34.42
C SER A 138 5.78 22.91 -33.38
N GLY A 139 6.42 22.64 -32.23
CA GLY A 139 6.47 23.55 -31.09
C GLY A 139 5.17 23.57 -30.26
N ASP A 140 4.28 22.61 -30.51
CA ASP A 140 3.05 22.39 -29.77
C ASP A 140 3.28 21.24 -28.77
N TYR A 141 3.09 21.55 -27.50
CA TYR A 141 3.42 20.69 -26.37
C TYR A 141 2.18 20.46 -25.49
N THR A 142 0.98 20.71 -26.03
CA THR A 142 -0.26 20.53 -25.26
C THR A 142 -0.92 19.21 -25.58
N SER A 143 -1.48 18.57 -24.55
CA SER A 143 -2.32 17.39 -24.67
C SER A 143 -3.81 17.77 -24.65
N GLU A 144 -4.35 18.35 -25.73
CA GLU A 144 -5.71 18.91 -25.74
C GLU A 144 -6.85 17.91 -26.04
N SER A 145 -6.49 16.68 -26.43
CA SER A 145 -7.46 15.70 -26.92
C SER A 145 -7.46 14.42 -26.09
N LEU A 146 -8.65 13.87 -25.89
CA LEU A 146 -8.83 12.56 -25.31
C LEU A 146 -9.00 11.54 -26.44
N VAL A 147 -8.14 10.52 -26.43
CA VAL A 147 -8.24 9.38 -27.33
C VAL A 147 -8.48 8.10 -26.55
N LYS A 148 -9.32 7.22 -27.08
CA LYS A 148 -9.50 5.86 -26.59
C LYS A 148 -8.45 4.97 -27.23
N VAL A 149 -7.73 4.20 -26.43
CA VAL A 149 -6.59 3.36 -26.83
C VAL A 149 -6.97 1.89 -26.66
N ASP A 150 -6.80 1.11 -27.72
CA ASP A 150 -6.94 -0.34 -27.70
C ASP A 150 -5.68 -0.97 -27.05
N PRO A 151 -5.80 -1.64 -25.89
CA PRO A 151 -4.66 -2.20 -25.17
C PRO A 151 -3.95 -3.32 -25.94
N ALA A 152 -4.59 -3.95 -26.92
CA ALA A 152 -3.98 -5.06 -27.67
C ALA A 152 -3.01 -4.60 -28.76
N ASN A 153 -3.14 -3.38 -29.26
CA ASN A 153 -2.42 -2.95 -30.47
C ASN A 153 -2.08 -1.44 -30.54
N ALA A 154 -2.38 -0.66 -29.49
CA ALA A 154 -2.11 0.78 -29.42
C ALA A 154 -2.80 1.62 -30.52
N GLN A 155 -3.84 1.09 -31.18
CA GLN A 155 -4.68 1.89 -32.07
C GLN A 155 -5.59 2.79 -31.26
N CYS A 156 -5.67 4.04 -31.69
CA CYS A 156 -6.43 5.09 -31.04
C CYS A 156 -7.69 5.43 -31.84
N SER A 157 -8.74 5.80 -31.14
CA SER A 157 -9.95 6.41 -31.71
C SER A 157 -10.27 7.72 -30.97
N MET A 158 -10.79 8.69 -31.71
CA MET A 158 -11.10 10.00 -31.14
C MET A 158 -12.27 9.90 -30.15
N VAL A 159 -12.11 10.48 -28.96
CA VAL A 159 -13.22 10.71 -28.03
C VAL A 159 -13.68 12.17 -28.15
N GLY A 160 -12.76 13.11 -28.04
CA GLY A 160 -13.03 14.53 -28.22
C GLY A 160 -11.88 15.41 -27.75
N THR A 161 -12.08 16.71 -27.87
CA THR A 161 -11.15 17.75 -27.41
C THR A 161 -11.67 18.35 -26.11
N ILE A 162 -10.77 18.67 -25.18
CA ILE A 162 -11.15 19.34 -23.94
C ILE A 162 -11.19 20.85 -24.12
N TRP A 163 -12.11 21.48 -23.41
CA TRP A 163 -12.19 22.93 -23.32
C TRP A 163 -12.19 23.35 -21.85
N ALA A 164 -11.06 23.87 -21.37
CA ALA A 164 -10.98 24.42 -20.02
C ALA A 164 -11.23 25.94 -20.01
N PRO A 165 -11.86 26.49 -18.96
CA PRO A 165 -12.26 27.90 -18.91
C PRO A 165 -11.10 28.91 -18.97
N ASN A 166 -9.91 28.50 -18.53
CA ASN A 166 -8.70 29.31 -18.53
C ASN A 166 -8.08 29.47 -19.94
N GLY A 167 -8.60 28.74 -20.94
CA GLY A 167 -8.09 28.76 -22.32
C GLY A 167 -6.86 27.88 -22.54
N GLU A 168 -6.40 27.18 -21.50
CA GLU A 168 -5.33 26.19 -21.56
C GLU A 168 -5.95 24.81 -21.71
N GLN A 169 -5.38 23.99 -22.60
CA GLN A 169 -5.94 22.69 -22.96
C GLN A 169 -4.82 21.66 -22.90
N ASP A 170 -4.17 21.57 -21.76
CA ASP A 170 -3.00 20.73 -21.57
C ASP A 170 -3.28 19.69 -20.48
N MET A 171 -3.77 18.52 -20.87
CA MET A 171 -3.97 17.42 -19.94
C MET A 171 -2.64 16.72 -19.67
N ASP A 172 -2.02 17.03 -18.52
CA ASP A 172 -0.86 16.29 -18.01
C ASP A 172 -1.33 14.94 -17.42
N GLY A 173 -1.37 14.84 -16.08
CA GLY A 173 -1.89 13.67 -15.38
C GLY A 173 -3.42 13.59 -15.47
N MET A 174 -3.95 12.39 -15.68
CA MET A 174 -5.39 12.15 -15.74
C MET A 174 -5.80 10.86 -15.04
N VAL A 175 -7.02 10.84 -14.51
CA VAL A 175 -7.66 9.63 -13.99
C VAL A 175 -9.14 9.61 -14.36
N ILE A 176 -9.66 8.43 -14.69
CA ILE A 176 -11.09 8.22 -14.90
C ILE A 176 -11.67 7.54 -13.66
N GLN A 177 -12.63 8.22 -13.03
CA GLN A 177 -13.37 7.71 -11.88
C GLN A 177 -14.86 8.03 -12.04
N ASP A 178 -15.73 7.05 -11.84
CA ASP A 178 -17.19 7.24 -11.87
C ASP A 178 -17.74 7.97 -13.12
N GLN A 179 -17.24 7.59 -14.31
CA GLN A 179 -17.56 8.24 -15.60
C GLN A 179 -17.16 9.72 -15.69
N GLN A 180 -16.32 10.18 -14.77
CA GLN A 180 -15.69 11.50 -14.78
C GLN A 180 -14.23 11.33 -15.19
N LEU A 181 -13.79 12.21 -16.08
CA LEU A 181 -12.38 12.44 -16.30
C LEU A 181 -11.94 13.56 -15.37
N VAL A 182 -10.98 13.27 -14.51
CA VAL A 182 -10.29 14.27 -13.71
C VAL A 182 -8.87 14.40 -14.21
N PHE A 183 -8.40 15.63 -14.41
CA PHE A 183 -7.09 15.88 -14.98
C PHE A 183 -6.48 17.14 -14.38
N LEU A 184 -5.16 17.18 -14.44
CA LEU A 184 -4.37 18.36 -14.12
C LEU A 184 -4.05 19.13 -15.40
N ASP A 185 -4.09 20.45 -15.28
CA ASP A 185 -3.61 21.39 -16.29
C ASP A 185 -2.42 22.16 -15.74
N GLY A 186 -1.26 21.89 -16.35
CA GLY A 186 0.04 22.34 -15.91
C GLY A 186 0.90 22.83 -17.07
N ARG A 187 0.40 23.73 -17.93
CA ARG A 187 1.21 24.24 -19.05
C ARG A 187 2.61 24.69 -18.63
N GLY A 188 3.62 23.98 -19.15
CA GLY A 188 5.00 24.02 -18.67
C GLY A 188 5.69 25.39 -18.64
N TRP A 189 6.73 25.48 -17.78
CA TRP A 189 7.78 26.51 -17.54
C TRP A 189 7.40 28.00 -17.51
N SER A 190 6.20 28.39 -17.95
CA SER A 190 5.80 29.78 -18.19
C SER A 190 4.59 30.20 -17.38
N MET A 191 3.86 29.24 -16.79
CA MET A 191 2.73 29.51 -15.90
C MET A 191 3.06 29.07 -14.47
N PRO A 192 2.92 29.95 -13.47
CA PRO A 192 3.28 29.65 -12.08
C PRO A 192 2.11 29.01 -11.30
N PHE A 193 1.20 28.30 -11.95
CA PHE A 193 -0.01 27.75 -11.33
C PHE A 193 -0.42 26.42 -11.97
N THR A 194 -1.22 25.64 -11.25
CA THR A 194 -1.79 24.37 -11.68
C THR A 194 -3.27 24.34 -11.34
N TYR A 195 -4.10 23.76 -12.21
CA TYR A 195 -5.52 23.54 -11.94
C TYR A 195 -5.85 22.05 -11.92
N ILE A 196 -6.81 21.66 -11.08
CA ILE A 196 -7.50 20.37 -11.16
C ILE A 196 -8.86 20.62 -11.81
N PHE A 197 -9.13 19.90 -12.89
CA PHE A 197 -10.38 19.98 -13.63
C PHE A 197 -11.11 18.65 -13.66
N GLN A 198 -12.44 18.72 -13.78
CA GLN A 198 -13.30 17.56 -13.97
C GLN A 198 -14.23 17.77 -15.18
N VAL A 199 -14.46 16.71 -15.94
CA VAL A 199 -15.44 16.70 -17.02
C VAL A 199 -16.14 15.34 -17.14
N PRO A 200 -17.47 15.30 -17.32
CA PRO A 200 -18.17 14.04 -17.53
C PRO A 200 -17.81 13.43 -18.89
N LEU A 201 -17.53 12.13 -18.90
CA LEU A 201 -17.35 11.37 -20.15
C LEU A 201 -18.68 11.07 -20.84
N SER A 202 -19.80 11.19 -20.13
CA SER A 202 -21.13 11.04 -20.70
C SER A 202 -21.50 12.27 -21.55
N GLY A 203 -21.40 12.15 -22.87
CA GLY A 203 -21.87 13.19 -23.80
C GLY A 203 -20.83 13.59 -24.84
N ASN A 204 -20.94 14.82 -25.36
CA ASN A 204 -19.99 15.35 -26.33
C ASN A 204 -18.93 16.19 -25.61
N LEU A 205 -17.77 15.58 -25.39
CA LEU A 205 -16.63 16.19 -24.72
C LEU A 205 -16.22 17.52 -25.35
N SER A 206 -16.18 17.60 -26.70
CA SER A 206 -15.80 18.80 -27.45
C SER A 206 -16.72 20.01 -27.28
N SER A 207 -17.90 19.83 -26.65
CA SER A 207 -18.82 20.93 -26.35
C SER A 207 -19.09 21.11 -24.85
N THR A 208 -18.39 20.37 -24.01
CA THR A 208 -18.57 20.39 -22.55
C THR A 208 -17.41 21.16 -21.93
N LEU A 209 -17.73 22.22 -21.19
CA LEU A 209 -16.73 22.98 -20.45
C LEU A 209 -16.32 22.19 -19.21
N ALA A 210 -15.01 22.03 -18.96
CA ALA A 210 -14.52 21.39 -17.75
C ALA A 210 -14.82 22.26 -16.50
N GLU A 211 -15.24 21.61 -15.41
CA GLU A 211 -15.39 22.25 -14.10
C GLU A 211 -14.04 22.40 -13.42
N GLU A 212 -13.73 23.59 -12.92
CA GLU A 212 -12.59 23.83 -12.04
C GLU A 212 -12.88 23.28 -10.63
N LEU A 213 -12.12 22.27 -10.22
CA LEU A 213 -12.18 21.72 -8.87
C LEU A 213 -11.26 22.47 -7.91
N MET A 214 -10.04 22.81 -8.35
CA MET A 214 -9.05 23.47 -7.49
C MET A 214 -8.07 24.33 -8.30
N TYR A 215 -7.66 25.45 -7.70
CA TYR A 215 -6.55 26.29 -8.15
C TYR A 215 -5.38 26.18 -7.18
N LEU A 216 -4.20 25.85 -7.71
CA LEU A 216 -2.94 25.80 -6.97
C LEU A 216 -2.07 27.00 -7.42
N PRO A 217 -1.67 27.90 -6.51
CA PRO A 217 -0.94 29.13 -6.85
C PRO A 217 0.55 28.91 -7.18
N GLU A 218 0.96 27.66 -7.37
CA GLU A 218 2.30 27.24 -7.75
C GLU A 218 2.22 26.24 -8.90
N HIS A 219 3.25 26.19 -9.73
CA HIS A 219 3.35 25.18 -10.79
C HIS A 219 3.79 23.85 -10.17
N TRP A 220 2.88 22.89 -10.18
CA TRP A 220 3.13 21.54 -9.69
C TRP A 220 3.47 20.64 -10.87
N ILE A 221 4.58 19.91 -10.75
CA ILE A 221 5.01 18.93 -11.74
C ILE A 221 4.41 17.62 -11.28
N VAL A 222 3.21 17.34 -11.77
CA VAL A 222 2.50 16.08 -11.50
C VAL A 222 2.40 15.32 -12.80
N GLU A 223 3.08 14.20 -12.86
CA GLU A 223 3.17 13.39 -14.07
C GLU A 223 1.96 12.46 -14.23
N ASP A 224 1.32 12.06 -13.11
CA ASP A 224 0.25 11.07 -13.11
C ASP A 224 -0.75 11.25 -11.95
N LEU A 225 -1.95 10.71 -12.15
CA LEU A 225 -3.02 10.71 -11.15
C LEU A 225 -3.50 9.27 -10.90
N ALA A 226 -3.68 8.93 -9.62
CA ALA A 226 -4.33 7.70 -9.20
C ALA A 226 -5.68 7.99 -8.53
N SER A 227 -6.59 7.03 -8.54
CA SER A 227 -7.85 7.10 -7.79
C SER A 227 -7.93 5.95 -6.79
N MET A 228 -8.28 6.25 -5.55
CA MET A 228 -8.48 5.26 -4.48
C MET A 228 -9.41 5.84 -3.42
N GLU A 229 -10.43 5.07 -3.01
CA GLU A 229 -11.38 5.42 -1.94
C GLU A 229 -12.00 6.82 -2.11
N ASP A 230 -12.58 7.08 -3.29
CA ASP A 230 -13.20 8.36 -3.64
C ASP A 230 -12.26 9.58 -3.66
N ARG A 231 -10.94 9.35 -3.53
CA ARG A 231 -9.90 10.37 -3.55
C ARG A 231 -8.97 10.20 -4.75
N ILE A 232 -8.36 11.31 -5.13
CA ILE A 232 -7.36 11.40 -6.19
C ILE A 232 -6.00 11.59 -5.54
N TRP A 233 -5.05 10.74 -5.91
CA TRP A 233 -3.73 10.67 -5.29
C TRP A 233 -2.68 11.06 -6.32
N PHE A 234 -1.71 11.86 -5.88
CA PHE A 234 -0.62 12.29 -6.74
C PHE A 234 0.60 12.71 -5.93
N GLY A 235 1.77 12.53 -6.54
CA GLY A 235 3.03 13.01 -6.01
C GLY A 235 3.38 14.38 -6.59
N ASN A 236 3.91 15.27 -5.75
CA ASN A 236 4.54 16.51 -6.21
C ASN A 236 5.77 16.80 -5.36
N GLN A 237 6.91 17.07 -6.00
CA GLN A 237 8.18 17.39 -5.33
C GLN A 237 8.59 16.41 -4.22
N GLY A 238 8.29 15.11 -4.40
CA GLY A 238 8.61 14.07 -3.43
C GLY A 238 7.68 14.03 -2.21
N ILE A 239 6.51 14.66 -2.26
CA ILE A 239 5.45 14.58 -1.24
C ILE A 239 4.22 13.93 -1.87
N LEU A 240 3.56 13.03 -1.14
CA LEU A 240 2.29 12.43 -1.52
C LEU A 240 1.12 13.29 -1.04
N TYR A 241 0.15 13.50 -1.93
CA TYR A 241 -1.08 14.23 -1.65
C TYR A 241 -2.31 13.37 -1.96
N ALA A 242 -3.39 13.64 -1.22
CA ALA A 242 -4.72 13.09 -1.48
C ALA A 242 -5.71 14.23 -1.64
N PHE A 243 -6.48 14.23 -2.72
CA PHE A 243 -7.47 15.24 -3.04
C PHE A 243 -8.88 14.61 -3.06
N ASP A 244 -9.80 15.19 -2.29
CA ASP A 244 -11.21 14.81 -2.32
C ASP A 244 -11.95 15.71 -3.34
N PRO A 245 -12.41 15.18 -4.49
CA PRO A 245 -13.07 15.98 -5.52
C PRO A 245 -14.45 16.53 -5.08
N VAL A 246 -15.08 15.93 -4.06
CA VAL A 246 -16.39 16.33 -3.55
C VAL A 246 -16.26 17.47 -2.55
N SER A 247 -15.41 17.32 -1.54
CA SER A 247 -15.20 18.38 -0.53
C SER A 247 -14.26 19.48 -1.03
N LYS A 248 -13.48 19.19 -2.08
CA LYS A 248 -12.40 20.04 -2.61
C LYS A 248 -11.26 20.23 -1.60
N ASP A 249 -11.08 19.28 -0.68
CA ASP A 249 -10.00 19.29 0.28
C ASP A 249 -8.75 18.61 -0.28
N LEU A 250 -7.59 19.25 -0.08
CA LEU A 250 -6.29 18.70 -0.40
C LEU A 250 -5.54 18.37 0.88
N GLU A 251 -5.29 17.08 1.10
CA GLU A 251 -4.53 16.55 2.22
C GLU A 251 -3.07 16.31 1.82
N THR A 252 -2.14 16.74 2.67
CA THR A 252 -0.72 16.39 2.56
C THR A 252 -0.47 15.17 3.43
N ILE A 253 -0.09 14.05 2.81
CA ILE A 253 0.10 12.77 3.51
C ILE A 253 1.47 12.71 4.15
N GLY A 254 2.52 12.85 3.33
CA GLY A 254 3.88 12.73 3.83
C GLY A 254 4.91 12.63 2.71
N PRO A 255 6.21 12.63 3.08
CA PRO A 255 7.28 12.54 2.11
C PRO A 255 7.37 11.15 1.50
N MET A 256 7.53 11.11 0.17
CA MET A 256 7.80 9.91 -0.60
C MET A 256 9.27 9.55 -0.49
N VAL A 257 9.59 8.81 0.57
CA VAL A 257 10.96 8.36 0.86
C VAL A 257 11.07 6.87 0.58
N ASN A 258 12.02 6.53 -0.29
CA ASN A 258 12.43 5.14 -0.49
C ASN A 258 13.05 4.62 0.80
N LEU A 259 12.45 3.58 1.37
CA LEU A 259 13.01 2.89 2.52
C LEU A 259 14.25 2.07 2.10
N THR A 260 15.42 2.72 2.07
CA THR A 260 16.71 2.03 1.94
C THR A 260 17.17 1.49 3.30
N ILE A 261 16.93 0.19 3.51
CA ILE A 261 17.59 -0.74 4.44
C ILE A 261 18.04 -0.13 5.79
N SER A 262 17.27 -0.41 6.83
CA SER A 262 17.80 -0.48 8.20
C SER A 262 17.40 -1.81 8.83
N ASN A 263 18.41 -2.61 9.19
CA ASN A 263 18.28 -3.96 9.73
C ASN A 263 17.38 -3.99 10.98
N LEU A 264 16.22 -4.64 10.90
CA LEU A 264 15.47 -5.10 12.06
C LEU A 264 15.76 -6.58 12.29
N VAL A 265 16.78 -6.85 13.09
CA VAL A 265 17.06 -8.18 13.65
C VAL A 265 16.18 -8.32 14.90
N ALA A 266 15.16 -9.17 14.86
CA ALA A 266 14.55 -9.68 16.08
C ALA A 266 15.33 -10.94 16.52
N PRO A 267 15.83 -11.03 17.76
CA PRO A 267 16.45 -12.26 18.24
C PRO A 267 15.35 -13.30 18.46
N ILE A 268 15.39 -14.43 17.74
CA ILE A 268 14.40 -15.50 17.88
C ILE A 268 15.06 -16.70 18.57
N SER A 269 14.61 -16.99 19.79
CA SER A 269 14.84 -18.29 20.44
C SER A 269 13.65 -19.21 20.14
N ALA A 270 13.91 -20.37 19.54
CA ALA A 270 13.01 -21.53 19.37
C ALA A 270 11.52 -21.23 19.62
N MET A 271 10.79 -20.82 18.58
CA MET A 271 9.33 -20.64 18.60
C MET A 271 8.69 -21.48 17.50
N THR A 272 7.64 -22.22 17.87
CA THR A 272 6.50 -22.39 16.96
C THR A 272 5.82 -21.03 16.89
N GLY A 273 5.87 -20.40 15.72
CA GLY A 273 5.27 -19.09 15.47
C GLY A 273 4.51 -19.11 14.15
N THR A 274 3.31 -18.53 14.17
CA THR A 274 2.61 -18.12 12.95
C THR A 274 3.25 -16.83 12.48
N VAL A 275 3.98 -16.90 11.38
CA VAL A 275 4.43 -15.73 10.63
C VAL A 275 3.46 -15.54 9.49
N ILE A 276 2.75 -14.42 9.50
CA ILE A 276 2.03 -13.99 8.31
C ILE A 276 3.12 -13.40 7.42
N PRO A 277 3.34 -13.89 6.18
CA PRO A 277 4.14 -13.19 5.19
C PRO A 277 3.59 -11.78 5.12
N ASP A 278 4.37 -10.85 5.65
CA ASP A 278 3.93 -9.47 5.79
C ASP A 278 4.13 -8.81 4.43
N ARG A 279 3.04 -8.32 3.85
CA ARG A 279 3.05 -7.51 2.63
C ARG A 279 3.87 -6.22 2.81
N TYR A 280 4.05 -5.79 4.06
CA TYR A 280 4.77 -4.59 4.47
C TYR A 280 6.11 -4.89 5.16
N ALA A 281 6.64 -6.12 5.11
CA ALA A 281 7.99 -6.37 5.62
C ALA A 281 9.03 -5.78 4.67
N TRP A 282 9.69 -4.71 5.09
CA TRP A 282 10.63 -3.89 4.30
C TRP A 282 12.01 -4.55 4.03
N THR A 283 12.11 -5.86 4.25
CA THR A 283 13.20 -6.79 3.91
C THR A 283 12.57 -8.17 3.81
N ASP A 284 12.96 -9.01 2.84
CA ASP A 284 12.64 -10.44 2.86
C ASP A 284 12.86 -10.98 4.27
N PRO A 285 11.81 -11.33 5.03
CA PRO A 285 12.00 -11.69 6.42
C PRO A 285 12.96 -12.88 6.51
N ILE A 286 14.08 -12.70 7.21
CA ILE A 286 14.97 -13.81 7.54
C ILE A 286 14.45 -14.43 8.83
N ILE A 287 14.01 -15.68 8.73
CA ILE A 287 13.56 -16.46 9.88
C ILE A 287 14.67 -17.44 10.22
N GLU A 288 15.33 -17.18 11.34
CA GLU A 288 16.33 -18.09 11.91
C GLU A 288 15.65 -19.09 12.85
N ILE A 289 15.82 -20.37 12.56
CA ILE A 289 15.21 -21.49 13.29
C ILE A 289 16.31 -22.34 13.91
N CYS A 290 16.18 -22.66 15.19
CA CYS A 290 17.06 -23.63 15.83
C CYS A 290 16.80 -25.05 15.33
N PRO A 291 17.77 -25.98 15.49
CA PRO A 291 17.54 -27.39 15.17
C PRO A 291 16.28 -27.91 15.89
N ASP A 292 15.45 -28.66 15.16
CA ASP A 292 14.14 -29.20 15.59
C ASP A 292 12.99 -28.18 15.71
N GLY A 293 13.22 -26.90 15.39
CA GLY A 293 12.15 -25.90 15.30
C GLY A 293 11.33 -26.00 14.01
N GLN A 294 10.12 -25.44 14.02
CA GLN A 294 9.25 -25.29 12.85
C GLN A 294 8.69 -23.87 12.81
N VAL A 295 8.53 -23.32 11.61
CA VAL A 295 7.81 -22.07 11.38
C VAL A 295 6.54 -22.33 10.58
N THR A 296 5.45 -21.62 10.90
CA THR A 296 4.22 -21.67 10.10
C THR A 296 4.07 -20.38 9.34
N LEU A 297 3.99 -20.43 8.01
CA LEU A 297 3.57 -19.30 7.19
C LEU A 297 2.06 -19.37 6.97
N SER A 298 1.34 -18.25 7.10
CA SER A 298 -0.13 -18.21 6.95
C SER A 298 -0.58 -17.22 5.89
N ASN A 299 -1.68 -17.52 5.20
CA ASN A 299 -2.29 -16.67 4.19
C ASN A 299 -2.74 -15.34 4.82
N PRO A 300 -2.20 -14.19 4.39
CA PRO A 300 -2.62 -12.87 4.89
C PRO A 300 -4.06 -12.50 4.49
N TYR A 301 -4.64 -13.20 3.51
CA TYR A 301 -6.01 -12.99 3.04
C TYR A 301 -6.85 -14.27 3.18
N PRO A 302 -7.33 -14.60 4.40
CA PRO A 302 -8.10 -15.81 4.64
C PRO A 302 -9.29 -15.94 3.66
N GLY A 303 -9.36 -17.06 2.94
CA GLY A 303 -10.39 -17.32 1.93
C GLY A 303 -10.03 -16.93 0.49
N SER A 304 -8.95 -16.18 0.28
CA SER A 304 -8.37 -15.96 -1.05
C SER A 304 -7.54 -17.18 -1.49
N PRO A 305 -7.71 -17.71 -2.71
CA PRO A 305 -6.86 -18.80 -3.20
C PRO A 305 -5.38 -18.41 -3.14
N ILE A 306 -4.54 -19.30 -2.61
CA ILE A 306 -3.10 -19.09 -2.45
C ILE A 306 -2.35 -20.27 -3.08
N ILE A 307 -1.17 -20.00 -3.64
CA ILE A 307 -0.23 -21.00 -4.13
C ILE A 307 1.14 -20.66 -3.55
N TRP A 308 1.61 -21.48 -2.62
CA TRP A 308 2.94 -21.34 -2.03
C TRP A 308 4.02 -21.83 -2.99
N SER A 309 5.26 -21.34 -2.85
CA SER A 309 6.44 -21.81 -3.61
C SER A 309 6.74 -23.29 -3.40
N THR A 310 6.21 -23.89 -2.32
CA THR A 310 6.25 -25.34 -2.05
C THR A 310 5.29 -26.14 -2.94
N GLY A 311 4.37 -25.48 -3.64
CA GLY A 311 3.27 -26.07 -4.40
C GLY A 311 2.01 -26.36 -3.57
N SER A 312 2.00 -26.01 -2.27
CA SER A 312 0.78 -26.11 -1.45
C SER A 312 -0.21 -25.00 -1.79
N ASN A 313 -1.51 -25.31 -1.63
CA ASN A 313 -2.61 -24.35 -1.71
C ASN A 313 -3.36 -24.20 -0.38
N ASP A 314 -2.78 -24.72 0.72
CA ASP A 314 -3.37 -24.60 2.05
C ASP A 314 -3.26 -23.16 2.56
N ASP A 315 -4.21 -22.72 3.39
CA ASP A 315 -4.17 -21.38 4.00
C ASP A 315 -2.97 -21.18 4.95
N ALA A 316 -2.23 -22.24 5.28
CA ALA A 316 -0.95 -22.15 5.98
C ALA A 316 -0.04 -23.32 5.63
N ILE A 317 1.28 -23.09 5.64
CA ILE A 317 2.30 -24.13 5.48
C ILE A 317 3.23 -24.16 6.68
N VAL A 318 3.61 -25.36 7.09
CA VAL A 318 4.64 -25.58 8.12
C VAL A 318 5.96 -25.89 7.42
N LEU A 319 7.00 -25.15 7.76
CA LEU A 319 8.33 -25.29 7.18
C LEU A 319 9.29 -25.93 8.17
N ASP A 320 10.01 -26.93 7.67
CA ASP A 320 11.03 -27.70 8.39
C ASP A 320 12.38 -27.74 7.65
N GLN A 321 12.52 -26.95 6.57
CA GLN A 321 13.72 -26.86 5.75
C GLN A 321 14.14 -25.42 5.54
N ALA A 322 15.45 -25.19 5.43
CA ALA A 322 15.98 -23.90 5.03
C ALA A 322 15.67 -23.66 3.54
N GLY A 323 15.34 -22.43 3.19
CA GLY A 323 15.00 -22.07 1.83
C GLY A 323 14.31 -20.73 1.74
N GLU A 324 14.13 -20.24 0.53
CA GLU A 324 13.34 -19.06 0.24
C GLU A 324 11.91 -19.50 -0.11
N TYR A 325 10.92 -18.88 0.54
CA TYR A 325 9.52 -19.20 0.37
C TYR A 325 8.76 -17.95 -0.06
N SER A 326 7.80 -18.10 -0.97
CA SER A 326 6.91 -17.01 -1.41
C SER A 326 5.53 -17.57 -1.71
N ALA A 327 4.55 -16.72 -1.91
CA ALA A 327 3.22 -17.14 -2.33
C ALA A 327 2.70 -16.27 -3.48
N LEU A 328 1.83 -16.87 -4.29
CA LEU A 328 0.96 -16.17 -5.22
C LEU A 328 -0.45 -16.24 -4.64
N ILE A 329 -1.05 -15.09 -4.37
CA ILE A 329 -2.40 -14.97 -3.83
C ILE A 329 -3.31 -14.45 -4.92
N MET A 330 -4.50 -15.03 -5.02
CA MET A 330 -5.55 -14.58 -5.91
C MET A 330 -6.44 -13.60 -5.17
N VAL A 331 -6.25 -12.30 -5.39
CA VAL A 331 -7.13 -11.26 -4.85
C VAL A 331 -8.01 -10.78 -5.99
N ASN A 332 -9.33 -10.89 -5.84
CA ASN A 332 -10.32 -10.51 -6.85
C ASN A 332 -10.08 -11.14 -8.24
N GLY A 333 -9.57 -12.37 -8.29
CA GLY A 333 -9.25 -13.05 -9.54
C GLY A 333 -7.89 -12.68 -10.15
N CYS A 334 -7.14 -11.78 -9.51
CA CYS A 334 -5.81 -11.37 -9.93
C CYS A 334 -4.70 -12.04 -9.12
N PRO A 335 -3.68 -12.62 -9.79
CA PRO A 335 -2.51 -13.12 -9.10
C PRO A 335 -1.65 -11.94 -8.64
N ILE A 336 -1.55 -11.77 -7.33
CA ILE A 336 -0.55 -10.90 -6.69
C ILE A 336 0.54 -11.78 -6.09
N ARG A 337 1.81 -11.40 -6.29
CA ARG A 337 2.94 -12.07 -5.63
C ARG A 337 3.14 -11.42 -4.26
N THR A 338 3.25 -12.24 -3.21
CA THR A 338 3.71 -11.77 -1.90
C THR A 338 5.22 -11.62 -1.90
N ASP A 339 5.75 -10.87 -0.94
CA ASP A 339 7.17 -10.86 -0.63
C ASP A 339 7.71 -12.29 -0.34
N SER A 340 9.03 -12.47 -0.43
CA SER A 340 9.72 -13.72 -0.11
C SER A 340 10.23 -13.73 1.34
N VAL A 341 10.13 -14.89 2.00
CA VAL A 341 10.70 -15.14 3.32
C VAL A 341 11.85 -16.14 3.20
N THR A 342 13.02 -15.79 3.75
CA THR A 342 14.17 -16.68 3.80
C THR A 342 14.22 -17.39 5.14
N VAL A 343 14.11 -18.72 5.14
CA VAL A 343 14.26 -19.56 6.33
C VAL A 343 15.69 -20.09 6.41
N LEU A 344 16.35 -19.85 7.54
CA LEU A 344 17.69 -20.35 7.84
C LEU A 344 17.62 -21.25 9.08
N PHE A 345 18.29 -22.41 9.04
CA PHE A 345 18.47 -23.25 10.21
C PHE A 345 19.83 -22.95 10.85
N LEU A 346 19.81 -22.51 12.10
CA LEU A 346 21.00 -22.22 12.88
C LEU A 346 21.71 -23.50 13.34
N SER A 347 22.99 -23.37 13.65
CA SER A 347 23.76 -24.46 14.25
C SER A 347 23.21 -24.78 15.66
N PRO A 348 23.18 -26.06 16.10
CA PRO A 348 22.87 -26.42 17.48
C PRO A 348 23.79 -25.74 18.52
N SER A 349 24.98 -25.32 18.10
CA SER A 349 25.96 -24.63 18.94
C SER A 349 25.81 -23.11 18.95
N ASP A 350 24.84 -22.55 18.22
CA ASP A 350 24.60 -21.12 18.20
C ASP A 350 24.05 -20.66 19.55
N SER A 351 24.63 -19.61 20.12
CA SER A 351 24.23 -19.05 21.41
C SER A 351 22.77 -18.60 21.48
N SER A 352 22.17 -18.26 20.33
CA SER A 352 20.73 -17.97 20.21
C SER A 352 19.85 -19.23 20.39
N CYS A 353 20.40 -20.40 20.10
CA CYS A 353 19.77 -21.72 20.23
C CYS A 353 20.11 -22.46 21.53
N LEU A 354 21.11 -21.98 22.27
CA LEU A 354 21.46 -22.52 23.59
C LEU A 354 20.51 -21.97 24.66
N THR A 355 19.27 -22.44 24.68
CA THR A 355 18.30 -22.08 25.73
C THR A 355 18.45 -23.01 26.94
N THR A 356 19.29 -22.62 27.92
CA THR A 356 19.17 -23.16 29.29
C THR A 356 18.77 -22.12 30.33
N ASP A 357 18.51 -20.86 29.96
CA ASP A 357 17.92 -19.87 30.87
C ASP A 357 16.92 -18.98 30.11
N VAL A 358 15.71 -19.47 29.89
CA VAL A 358 14.58 -18.59 29.53
C VAL A 358 14.00 -18.08 30.85
N GLU A 359 14.28 -16.82 31.17
CA GLU A 359 13.57 -16.11 32.22
C GLU A 359 12.08 -16.08 31.81
N HIS A 360 11.23 -16.87 32.47
CA HIS A 360 9.77 -16.93 32.25
C HIS A 360 9.08 -15.65 32.74
N LYS A 361 9.45 -14.51 32.14
CA LYS A 361 9.01 -13.19 32.57
C LYS A 361 7.58 -12.92 32.11
N ILE A 362 6.73 -12.59 33.08
CA ILE A 362 5.33 -12.22 32.85
C ILE A 362 5.27 -10.71 32.68
N TYR A 363 4.56 -10.29 31.64
CA TYR A 363 4.34 -8.89 31.27
C TYR A 363 2.89 -8.51 31.54
N TYR A 364 2.63 -7.22 31.59
CA TYR A 364 1.30 -6.64 31.72
C TYR A 364 1.21 -5.35 30.91
N PRO A 365 0.08 -5.07 30.24
CA PRO A 365 -0.15 -3.77 29.62
C PRO A 365 -0.24 -2.68 30.69
N THR A 366 0.26 -1.48 30.41
CA THR A 366 0.08 -0.31 31.28
C THR A 366 -1.22 0.44 30.99
N SER A 367 -1.86 0.16 29.85
CA SER A 367 -3.10 0.80 29.42
C SER A 367 -3.92 -0.12 28.50
N PHE A 368 -5.23 0.13 28.40
CA PHE A 368 -6.13 -0.54 27.47
C PHE A 368 -7.34 0.34 27.12
N SER A 369 -8.00 0.06 26.00
CA SER A 369 -9.04 0.91 25.40
C SER A 369 -10.22 0.05 24.93
N PRO A 370 -11.16 -0.32 25.84
CA PRO A 370 -12.29 -1.19 25.52
C PRO A 370 -13.34 -0.46 24.68
N ASN A 371 -13.12 -0.39 23.37
CA ASN A 371 -13.94 0.27 22.36
C ASN A 371 -14.61 -0.72 21.37
N GLY A 372 -14.24 -2.01 21.42
CA GLY A 372 -14.80 -3.08 20.61
C GLY A 372 -14.17 -3.23 19.22
N ASP A 373 -12.97 -2.67 18.99
CA ASP A 373 -12.22 -2.80 17.74
C ASP A 373 -11.38 -4.09 17.66
N GLY A 374 -11.33 -4.89 18.73
CA GLY A 374 -10.55 -6.11 18.86
C GLY A 374 -9.12 -5.89 19.35
N ILE A 375 -8.69 -4.65 19.55
CA ILE A 375 -7.34 -4.24 19.93
C ILE A 375 -7.36 -3.64 21.34
N ASN A 376 -6.64 -4.28 22.27
CA ASN A 376 -6.57 -3.82 23.67
C ASN A 376 -7.94 -3.65 24.35
N ASP A 377 -8.94 -4.46 23.96
CA ASP A 377 -10.27 -4.46 24.59
C ASP A 377 -10.29 -5.12 25.97
N ILE A 378 -9.34 -6.01 26.23
CA ILE A 378 -9.25 -6.79 27.46
C ILE A 378 -7.87 -6.60 28.06
N TRP A 379 -7.82 -6.08 29.29
CA TRP A 379 -6.60 -6.03 30.07
C TRP A 379 -6.32 -7.38 30.73
N ARG A 380 -5.14 -7.97 30.46
CA ARG A 380 -4.66 -9.18 31.12
C ARG A 380 -3.13 -9.28 31.13
N PRO A 381 -2.53 -9.96 32.11
CA PRO A 381 -1.13 -10.36 32.06
C PRO A 381 -0.87 -11.30 30.87
N PHE A 382 0.33 -11.27 30.31
CA PHE A 382 0.72 -12.11 29.19
C PHE A 382 2.19 -12.54 29.25
N CYS A 383 2.53 -13.55 28.48
CA CYS A 383 3.90 -14.05 28.34
C CYS A 383 4.26 -14.15 26.85
N LYS A 384 5.55 -14.02 26.52
CA LYS A 384 6.04 -14.05 25.13
C LYS A 384 5.92 -15.42 24.45
N LYS A 385 5.79 -16.49 25.23
CA LYS A 385 5.58 -17.86 24.73
C LYS A 385 4.32 -18.43 25.39
N PRO A 386 3.39 -19.04 24.63
CA PRO A 386 2.23 -19.70 25.20
C PRO A 386 2.71 -20.83 26.10
N LEU A 387 2.53 -20.64 27.40
CA LEU A 387 2.94 -21.56 28.45
C LEU A 387 1.73 -21.81 29.34
N ASP A 388 1.68 -23.00 29.95
CA ASP A 388 0.69 -23.37 30.97
C ASP A 388 0.97 -22.60 32.29
N VAL A 389 0.82 -21.28 32.27
CA VAL A 389 0.94 -20.42 33.45
C VAL A 389 -0.43 -20.33 34.12
N THR A 390 -0.49 -20.77 35.37
CA THR A 390 -1.71 -20.67 36.18
C THR A 390 -1.67 -19.43 37.04
N VAL A 391 -2.70 -18.60 36.93
CA VAL A 391 -2.95 -17.48 37.83
C VAL A 391 -3.79 -17.97 38.98
N SER A 392 -3.21 -17.93 40.17
CA SER A 392 -3.87 -18.27 41.44
C SER A 392 -4.91 -17.22 41.82
N ARG A 393 -4.61 -15.94 41.53
CA ARG A 393 -5.52 -14.83 41.78
C ARG A 393 -5.12 -13.60 40.97
N ILE A 394 -6.09 -12.95 40.34
CA ILE A 394 -5.99 -11.58 39.81
C ILE A 394 -7.06 -10.73 40.46
N GLN A 395 -6.70 -9.51 40.85
CA GLN A 395 -7.64 -8.51 41.38
C GLN A 395 -7.35 -7.14 40.76
N ILE A 396 -8.41 -6.41 40.42
CA ILE A 396 -8.34 -5.03 39.95
C ILE A 396 -9.25 -4.17 40.83
N TRP A 397 -8.73 -3.03 41.27
CA TRP A 397 -9.41 -2.09 42.17
C TRP A 397 -9.57 -0.72 41.55
N ASP A 398 -10.65 -0.05 41.96
CA ASP A 398 -10.75 1.40 41.82
C ASP A 398 -9.84 2.14 42.83
N ARG A 399 -9.76 3.46 42.68
CA ARG A 399 -8.99 4.33 43.59
C ARG A 399 -9.51 4.38 45.03
N TRP A 400 -10.70 3.83 45.29
CA TRP A 400 -11.35 3.81 46.59
C TRP A 400 -11.23 2.46 47.30
N GLY A 401 -10.62 1.47 46.64
CA GLY A 401 -10.40 0.12 47.16
C GLY A 401 -11.56 -0.86 46.92
N GLU A 402 -12.54 -0.53 46.06
CA GLU A 402 -13.54 -1.50 45.59
C GLU A 402 -12.92 -2.44 44.54
N VAL A 403 -13.07 -3.75 44.74
CA VAL A 403 -12.66 -4.77 43.76
C VAL A 403 -13.65 -4.74 42.60
N LEU A 404 -13.17 -4.40 41.40
CA LEU A 404 -13.96 -4.35 40.18
C LEU A 404 -13.90 -5.65 39.39
N TYR A 405 -12.79 -6.37 39.48
CA TYR A 405 -12.58 -7.65 38.79
C TYR A 405 -11.76 -8.59 39.67
N GLU A 406 -12.18 -9.85 39.75
CA GLU A 406 -11.44 -10.92 40.42
C GLU A 406 -11.61 -12.24 39.67
N ALA A 407 -10.50 -12.94 39.41
CA ALA A 407 -10.50 -14.22 38.72
C ALA A 407 -9.28 -15.09 39.11
N ALA A 408 -9.32 -16.35 38.68
CA ALA A 408 -8.22 -17.31 38.75
C ALA A 408 -8.37 -18.31 37.59
N GLY A 409 -7.27 -18.90 37.12
CA GLY A 409 -7.29 -19.85 36.01
C GLY A 409 -6.07 -19.75 35.10
N SER A 410 -6.22 -20.25 33.87
CA SER A 410 -5.20 -20.07 32.84
C SER A 410 -5.01 -18.59 32.53
N ILE A 411 -3.76 -18.15 32.37
CA ILE A 411 -3.44 -16.77 31.99
C ILE A 411 -4.12 -16.33 30.68
N GLN A 412 -4.49 -17.27 29.82
CA GLN A 412 -5.17 -17.01 28.54
C GLN A 412 -6.68 -16.78 28.69
N ASP A 413 -7.30 -17.30 29.76
CA ASP A 413 -8.75 -17.30 29.94
C ASP A 413 -9.25 -16.17 30.86
N ILE A 414 -8.33 -15.38 31.42
CA ILE A 414 -8.63 -14.28 32.33
C ILE A 414 -8.39 -12.93 31.67
N GLY A 415 -9.18 -11.93 32.04
CA GLY A 415 -8.96 -10.55 31.64
C GLY A 415 -10.14 -9.65 31.99
N TRP A 416 -9.88 -8.36 32.11
CA TRP A 416 -10.87 -7.35 32.44
C TRP A 416 -11.17 -6.46 31.24
N ASP A 417 -12.44 -6.36 30.88
CA ASP A 417 -12.98 -5.59 29.75
C ASP A 417 -13.31 -4.13 30.13
N GLY A 418 -12.93 -3.68 31.32
CA GLY A 418 -13.24 -2.33 31.79
C GLY A 418 -14.70 -2.13 32.18
N ARG A 419 -15.44 -3.21 32.47
CA ARG A 419 -16.80 -3.15 33.00
C ARG A 419 -16.87 -3.62 34.44
N PHE A 420 -17.82 -3.05 35.18
CA PHE A 420 -18.18 -3.49 36.51
C PHE A 420 -19.70 -3.45 36.66
N ARG A 421 -20.29 -4.57 37.10
CA ARG A 421 -21.76 -4.72 37.22
C ARG A 421 -22.53 -4.34 35.95
N HIS A 422 -21.97 -4.70 34.80
CA HIS A 422 -22.50 -4.41 33.46
C HIS A 422 -22.47 -2.93 33.04
N GLU A 423 -21.83 -2.06 33.82
CA GLU A 423 -21.59 -0.66 33.46
C GLU A 423 -20.14 -0.44 33.08
N ASP A 424 -19.90 0.48 32.15
CA ASP A 424 -18.57 0.87 31.72
C ASP A 424 -17.87 1.67 32.82
N CYS A 425 -16.68 1.21 33.23
CA CYS A 425 -15.85 1.95 34.17
C CYS A 425 -15.27 3.21 33.50
N PRO A 426 -15.15 4.34 34.23
CA PRO A 426 -14.68 5.60 33.67
C PRO A 426 -13.21 5.54 33.27
N SER A 427 -12.81 6.40 32.32
CA SER A 427 -11.40 6.63 31.97
C SER A 427 -10.63 7.13 33.19
N ALA A 428 -9.77 6.28 33.74
CA ALA A 428 -9.07 6.51 34.99
C ALA A 428 -7.90 5.53 35.16
N ILE A 429 -7.13 5.74 36.23
CA ILE A 429 -6.12 4.80 36.68
C ILE A 429 -6.76 3.83 37.69
N TYR A 430 -6.53 2.54 37.48
CA TYR A 430 -6.92 1.41 38.32
C TYR A 430 -5.67 0.70 38.84
N VAL A 431 -5.78 0.00 39.95
CA VAL A 431 -4.66 -0.75 40.54
C VAL A 431 -4.92 -2.23 40.35
N PHE A 432 -3.87 -3.04 40.16
CA PHE A 432 -4.01 -4.50 40.08
C PHE A 432 -2.97 -5.25 40.91
N THR A 433 -3.29 -6.50 41.23
CA THR A 433 -2.34 -7.51 41.70
C THR A 433 -2.64 -8.82 40.99
N VAL A 434 -1.58 -9.59 40.76
CA VAL A 434 -1.66 -10.95 40.23
C VAL A 434 -0.69 -11.83 40.97
N GLU A 435 -1.15 -13.02 41.35
CA GLU A 435 -0.36 -14.07 41.96
C GLU A 435 -0.54 -15.36 41.14
N GLY A 436 0.52 -16.12 40.94
CA GLY A 436 0.45 -17.36 40.17
C GLY A 436 1.63 -18.29 40.39
N VAL A 437 1.58 -19.42 39.68
CA VAL A 437 2.62 -20.43 39.66
C VAL A 437 3.16 -20.52 38.23
N GLY A 438 4.47 -20.33 38.08
CA GLY A 438 5.17 -20.41 36.81
C GLY A 438 5.37 -21.88 36.39
N VAL A 439 5.79 -22.08 35.14
CA VAL A 439 5.95 -23.44 34.57
C VAL A 439 6.99 -24.32 35.29
N ASN A 440 7.92 -23.71 36.03
CA ASN A 440 8.92 -24.43 36.84
C ASN A 440 8.42 -24.75 38.26
N GLY A 441 7.18 -24.40 38.60
CA GLY A 441 6.61 -24.54 39.94
C GLY A 441 6.91 -23.38 40.90
N ASP A 442 7.65 -22.36 40.44
CA ASP A 442 7.96 -21.17 41.24
C ASP A 442 6.75 -20.24 41.37
N ASN A 443 6.52 -19.74 42.58
CA ASN A 443 5.50 -18.71 42.80
C ASN A 443 5.98 -17.36 42.28
N TRP A 444 5.07 -16.60 41.66
CA TRP A 444 5.32 -15.23 41.23
C TRP A 444 4.17 -14.32 41.63
N SER A 445 4.49 -13.03 41.77
CA SER A 445 3.52 -11.98 42.06
C SER A 445 3.89 -10.69 41.34
N MET A 446 2.89 -9.93 40.93
CA MET A 446 3.05 -8.62 40.30
C MET A 446 1.91 -7.68 40.69
N SER A 447 2.20 -6.39 40.71
CA SER A 447 1.23 -5.33 40.99
C SER A 447 1.61 -4.07 40.25
N GLY A 448 0.63 -3.22 39.96
CA GLY A 448 0.87 -1.95 39.30
C GLY A 448 -0.42 -1.21 39.00
N ASP A 449 -0.29 -0.22 38.12
CA ASP A 449 -1.38 0.64 37.69
C ASP A 449 -1.79 0.34 36.24
N ILE A 450 -3.08 0.53 35.94
CA ILE A 450 -3.70 0.36 34.62
C ILE A 450 -4.38 1.67 34.25
N LEU A 451 -4.01 2.28 33.13
CA LEU A 451 -4.77 3.37 32.54
C LEU A 451 -5.87 2.82 31.61
N LEU A 452 -7.13 3.01 31.99
CA LEU A 452 -8.28 2.74 31.12
C LEU A 452 -8.60 4.01 30.32
N VAL A 453 -8.67 3.90 29.00
CA VAL A 453 -9.02 5.01 28.10
C VAL A 453 -10.35 4.71 27.40
N ARG A 454 -11.26 5.69 27.39
CA ARG A 454 -12.49 5.70 26.59
C ARG A 454 -12.56 7.01 25.82
N GLU A 455 -12.99 6.90 24.57
CA GLU A 455 -13.25 8.02 23.66
C GLU A 455 -14.68 8.57 23.79
#